data_AF-A0A817ZNF9-F1
#
_entry.id   AF-A0A817ZNF9-F1
#
_cell.length_a   1.000
_cell.length_b   1.000
_cell.length_c   1.000
_cell.angle_alpha   90.00
_cell.angle_beta   90.00
_cell.angle_gamma   90.00
#
_symmetry.space_group_name_H-M   'P 1'
#
loop_
_entity.id
_entity.type
_entity.pdbx_description
1 polymer ?
#
loop_
_entity_poly.entity_id
_entity_poly.type
_entity_poly.pdbx_seq_one_letter_code
_entity_poly.pdbx_strand_id
1 'polypeptide(L)'
;MLSRISKLTQLMIMIHGLIAAVISNNKFPQILTQTYNQTLNISDTAILTCHVKNLGNHHVTWLKYDSNTLTYLPLTVGEQVFYSDTRYFVSSYSILLDSSYWNLEISNLKLSDEGIYECKISNRRGSVSIQIHLQVQIPMTIKPSRLYVEPGSSVELDCTIYNINTSSITWHFSSLNHTHKYNIYHYDIYEKYHNEKNISKSQLIIRHAQPYHSGLWTCTYKRQRRSAKIFVEKGLLRKTR
;
A
#
# COMPACT_ATOMS: atom_id res chain seq x y z
N MET A 1 40.74 51.18 26.62
CA MET A 1 41.95 50.54 26.08
C MET A 1 41.53 49.57 24.99
N LEU A 2 41.31 50.05 23.76
CA LEU A 2 40.83 49.23 22.64
C LEU A 2 42.05 48.72 21.86
N SER A 3 42.23 47.40 21.88
CA SER A 3 43.32 46.67 21.23
C SER A 3 43.38 46.94 19.72
N ARG A 4 44.52 47.43 19.23
CA ARG A 4 44.81 47.61 17.81
C ARG A 4 45.19 46.25 17.23
N ILE A 5 44.21 45.54 16.68
CA ILE A 5 44.41 44.29 15.94
C ILE A 5 45.32 44.59 14.73
N SER A 6 46.37 43.79 14.51
CA SER A 6 47.29 44.03 13.40
C SER A 6 46.61 43.77 12.06
N LYS A 7 47.03 44.47 11.00
CA LYS A 7 46.48 44.26 9.65
C LYS A 7 46.64 42.80 9.19
N LEU A 8 47.71 42.13 9.62
CA LEU A 8 47.94 40.71 9.36
C LEU A 8 46.95 39.80 10.10
N THR A 9 46.65 40.07 11.37
CA THR A 9 45.66 39.25 12.10
C THR A 9 44.25 39.48 11.57
N GLN A 10 43.91 40.70 11.15
CA GLN A 10 42.63 40.98 10.50
C GLN A 10 42.52 40.27 9.14
N LEU A 11 43.59 40.25 8.34
CA LEU A 11 43.64 39.49 7.08
C LEU A 11 43.52 37.97 7.32
N MET A 12 44.19 37.43 8.33
CA MET A 12 44.10 36.00 8.68
C MET A 12 42.71 35.62 9.17
N ILE A 13 42.03 36.46 9.95
CA ILE A 13 40.63 36.25 10.36
C ILE A 13 39.71 36.26 9.13
N MET A 14 39.92 37.18 8.18
CA MET A 14 39.15 37.22 6.94
C MET A 14 39.41 36.00 6.04
N ILE A 15 40.66 35.55 5.93
CA ILE A 15 41.04 34.35 5.18
C ILE A 15 40.47 33.10 5.85
N HIS A 16 40.58 32.95 7.17
CA HIS A 16 39.93 31.86 7.91
C HIS A 16 38.41 31.90 7.80
N GLY A 17 37.80 33.09 7.82
CA GLY A 17 36.35 33.27 7.59
C GLY A 17 35.92 32.89 6.17
N LEU A 18 36.70 33.27 5.16
CA LEU A 18 36.48 32.88 3.76
C LEU A 18 36.69 31.37 3.54
N ILE A 19 37.76 30.80 4.11
CA ILE A 19 38.02 29.35 4.06
C ILE A 19 36.92 28.58 4.79
N ALA A 20 36.46 29.05 5.96
CA ALA A 20 35.33 28.45 6.68
C ALA A 20 34.01 28.58 5.90
N ALA A 21 33.80 29.69 5.18
CA ALA A 21 32.66 29.86 4.27
C ALA A 21 32.73 28.95 3.04
N VAL A 22 33.94 28.69 2.51
CA VAL A 22 34.19 27.76 1.39
C VAL A 22 34.06 26.30 1.83
N ILE A 23 34.48 25.96 3.06
CA ILE A 23 34.40 24.60 3.61
C ILE A 23 32.98 24.26 4.11
N SER A 24 32.18 25.24 4.54
CA SER A 24 30.85 24.99 5.11
C SER A 24 29.69 24.81 4.10
N ASN A 25 29.87 25.07 2.79
CA ASN A 25 28.72 25.13 1.88
C ASN A 25 28.96 24.50 0.50
N ASN A 26 29.02 23.16 0.39
CA ASN A 26 28.81 22.46 -0.90
C ASN A 26 28.55 20.94 -0.81
N LYS A 27 28.00 20.40 0.30
CA LYS A 27 27.53 19.01 0.26
C LYS A 27 26.18 18.97 -0.44
N PHE A 28 26.11 18.29 -1.59
CA PHE A 28 24.87 18.07 -2.30
C PHE A 28 23.87 17.32 -1.38
N PRO A 29 22.57 17.67 -1.40
CA PRO A 29 21.58 16.98 -0.59
C PRO A 29 21.60 15.47 -0.80
N GLN A 30 21.43 14.72 0.28
CA GLN A 30 21.37 13.26 0.24
C GLN A 30 20.00 12.80 0.72
N ILE A 31 19.48 11.79 0.06
CA ILE A 31 18.33 11.04 0.55
C ILE A 31 18.88 9.83 1.30
N LEU A 32 18.55 9.74 2.59
CA LEU A 32 18.96 8.65 3.46
C LEU A 32 17.94 7.50 3.46
N THR A 33 16.69 7.78 3.09
CA THR A 33 15.68 6.74 2.82
C THR A 33 16.15 5.83 1.67
N GLN A 34 15.93 4.52 1.81
CA GLN A 34 16.13 3.54 0.74
C GLN A 34 14.80 3.18 0.09
N THR A 35 14.82 2.62 -1.11
CA THR A 35 13.61 2.11 -1.77
C THR A 35 12.93 1.04 -0.92
N TYR A 36 11.60 1.14 -0.75
CA TYR A 36 10.83 0.17 0.02
C TYR A 36 9.41 0.00 -0.52
N ASN A 37 8.77 -1.08 -0.06
CA ASN A 37 7.39 -1.43 -0.39
C ASN A 37 6.51 -1.25 0.85
N GLN A 38 5.41 -0.51 0.71
CA GLN A 38 4.45 -0.28 1.78
C GLN A 38 3.11 -0.87 1.37
N THR A 39 2.59 -1.80 2.16
CA THR A 39 1.27 -2.37 1.94
C THR A 39 0.33 -1.89 3.04
N LEU A 40 -0.76 -1.23 2.65
CA LEU A 40 -1.78 -0.71 3.55
C LEU A 40 -3.17 -1.09 3.06
N ASN A 41 -4.17 -1.03 3.93
CA ASN A 41 -5.54 -1.24 3.52
C ASN A 41 -6.14 0.06 2.97
N ILE A 42 -7.19 -0.08 2.18
CA ILE A 42 -8.09 1.03 1.88
C ILE A 42 -8.58 1.73 3.16
N SER A 43 -8.88 3.01 3.05
CA SER A 43 -9.28 3.88 4.16
C SER A 43 -8.21 4.14 5.24
N ASP A 44 -7.10 3.40 5.24
CA ASP A 44 -5.92 3.76 6.05
C ASP A 44 -5.32 5.09 5.56
N THR A 45 -4.39 5.63 6.34
CA THR A 45 -3.56 6.77 5.93
C THR A 45 -2.15 6.26 5.59
N ALA A 46 -1.70 6.50 4.36
CA ALA A 46 -0.31 6.26 4.00
C ALA A 46 0.57 7.41 4.47
N ILE A 47 1.73 7.08 5.01
CA ILE A 47 2.81 8.03 5.30
C ILE A 47 4.03 7.50 4.56
N LEU A 48 4.39 8.15 3.46
CA LEU A 48 5.58 7.82 2.66
C LEU A 48 6.72 8.72 3.11
N THR A 49 7.77 8.13 3.68
CA THR A 49 8.78 8.87 4.43
C THR A 49 10.03 9.13 3.61
N CYS A 50 10.42 10.40 3.44
CA CYS A 50 11.69 10.76 2.84
C CYS A 50 12.61 11.44 3.85
N HIS A 51 13.63 10.71 4.31
CA HIS A 51 14.67 11.21 5.19
C HIS A 51 15.78 11.84 4.37
N VAL A 52 16.09 13.10 4.64
CA VAL A 52 17.07 13.86 3.87
C VAL A 52 18.15 14.44 4.78
N LYS A 53 19.34 14.62 4.20
CA LYS A 53 20.49 15.26 4.83
C LYS A 53 21.06 16.36 3.95
N ASN A 54 21.56 17.44 4.56
CA ASN A 54 22.11 18.62 3.90
C ASN A 54 21.13 19.25 2.89
N LEU A 55 19.83 19.33 3.23
CA LEU A 55 18.82 19.88 2.33
C LEU A 55 19.11 21.35 2.00
N GLY A 56 19.53 22.14 2.98
CA GLY A 56 19.85 23.56 2.81
C GLY A 56 18.64 24.34 2.28
N ASN A 57 18.81 25.02 1.15
CA ASN A 57 17.75 25.77 0.47
C ASN A 57 17.07 24.99 -0.68
N HIS A 58 17.31 23.67 -0.76
CA HIS A 58 16.64 22.82 -1.74
C HIS A 58 15.26 22.38 -1.24
N HIS A 59 14.42 21.93 -2.16
CA HIS A 59 13.12 21.38 -1.83
C HIS A 59 13.07 19.89 -2.15
N VAL A 60 12.34 19.15 -1.33
CA VAL A 60 11.91 17.80 -1.66
C VAL A 60 10.69 17.90 -2.55
N THR A 61 10.71 17.18 -3.66
CA THR A 61 9.59 17.06 -4.60
C THR A 61 9.07 15.63 -4.53
N TRP A 62 7.78 15.47 -4.26
CA TRP A 62 7.12 14.19 -4.41
C TRP A 62 6.50 14.08 -5.79
N LEU A 63 6.73 12.97 -6.47
CA LEU A 63 6.14 12.67 -7.76
C LEU A 63 5.42 11.32 -7.72
N LYS A 64 4.37 11.17 -8.53
CA LYS A 64 3.71 9.88 -8.79
C LYS A 64 4.00 9.45 -10.21
N TYR A 65 4.42 8.20 -10.39
CA TYR A 65 4.57 7.62 -11.72
C TYR A 65 3.19 7.37 -12.33
N ASP A 66 2.92 7.95 -13.49
CA ASP A 66 1.76 7.65 -14.31
C ASP A 66 2.12 6.60 -15.36
N SER A 67 1.54 5.42 -15.23
CA SER A 67 1.75 4.31 -16.17
C SER A 67 1.15 4.56 -17.55
N ASN A 68 0.16 5.45 -17.68
CA ASN A 68 -0.49 5.71 -18.96
C ASN A 68 0.37 6.61 -19.86
N THR A 69 0.97 7.65 -19.28
CA THR A 69 1.85 8.59 -19.99
C THR A 69 3.33 8.21 -19.91
N LEU A 70 3.68 7.23 -19.06
CA LEU A 70 5.06 6.79 -18.78
C LEU A 70 5.94 7.92 -18.20
N THR A 71 5.33 8.81 -17.41
CA THR A 71 6.01 9.98 -16.84
C THR A 71 5.73 10.16 -15.36
N TYR A 72 6.60 10.90 -14.67
CA TYR A 72 6.37 11.31 -13.29
C TYR A 72 5.60 12.63 -13.24
N LEU A 73 4.45 12.62 -12.55
CA LEU A 73 3.63 13.80 -12.31
C LEU A 73 4.00 14.41 -10.95
N PRO A 74 4.34 15.71 -10.88
CA PRO A 74 4.67 16.35 -9.62
C PRO A 74 3.41 16.43 -8.74
N LEU A 75 3.49 15.87 -7.54
CA LEU A 75 2.45 16.00 -6.53
C LEU A 75 2.70 17.24 -5.67
N THR A 76 3.95 17.45 -5.25
CA THR A 76 4.33 18.51 -4.31
C THR A 76 5.72 19.06 -4.61
N VAL A 77 5.98 20.30 -4.20
CA VAL A 77 7.33 20.89 -4.10
C VAL A 77 7.44 21.55 -2.74
N GLY A 78 8.30 21.02 -1.87
CA GLY A 78 8.29 21.35 -0.46
C GLY A 78 6.93 21.01 0.16
N GLU A 79 6.37 21.95 0.92
CA GLU A 79 5.06 21.80 1.58
C GLU A 79 3.87 22.14 0.66
N GLN A 80 4.14 22.70 -0.53
CA GLN A 80 3.09 23.06 -1.48
C GLN A 80 2.63 21.84 -2.27
N VAL A 81 1.32 21.57 -2.24
CA VAL A 81 0.66 20.48 -2.98
C VAL A 81 0.05 21.04 -4.27
N PHE A 82 0.36 20.41 -5.41
CA PHE A 82 -0.16 20.75 -6.74
C PHE A 82 -1.24 19.77 -7.22
N TYR A 83 -1.38 18.64 -6.55
CA TYR A 83 -2.39 17.64 -6.87
C TYR A 83 -3.78 18.10 -6.41
N SER A 84 -4.81 17.89 -7.23
CA SER A 84 -6.18 18.38 -6.94
C SER A 84 -6.90 17.58 -5.85
N ASP A 85 -6.43 16.37 -5.53
CA ASP A 85 -7.02 15.54 -4.48
C ASP A 85 -6.57 16.03 -3.10
N THR A 86 -7.52 16.54 -2.32
CA THR A 86 -7.29 17.15 -0.99
C THR A 86 -6.85 16.15 0.08
N ARG A 87 -6.82 14.85 -0.22
CA ARG A 87 -6.33 13.82 0.70
C ARG A 87 -4.81 13.79 0.83
N TYR A 88 -4.11 14.43 -0.12
CA TYR A 88 -2.66 14.52 -0.18
C TYR A 88 -2.17 15.73 0.62
N PHE A 89 -1.24 15.51 1.53
CA PHE A 89 -0.61 16.55 2.33
C PHE A 89 0.85 16.21 2.61
N VAL A 90 1.64 17.22 2.99
CA VAL A 90 3.05 17.04 3.35
C VAL A 90 3.25 17.44 4.79
N SER A 91 3.96 16.60 5.54
CA SER A 91 4.48 16.95 6.85
C SER A 91 6.01 16.92 6.81
N SER A 92 6.63 17.98 7.33
CA SER A 92 8.08 18.07 7.44
C SER A 92 8.52 18.45 8.84
N TYR A 93 9.56 17.79 9.33
CA TYR A 93 10.18 18.13 10.59
C TYR A 93 11.68 17.86 10.58
N SER A 94 12.43 18.75 11.20
CA SER A 94 13.88 18.61 11.38
C SER A 94 14.18 17.68 12.56
N ILE A 95 15.11 16.76 12.35
CA ILE A 95 15.65 15.88 13.39
C ILE A 95 16.89 16.52 14.01
N LEU A 96 17.76 17.05 13.14
CA LEU A 96 19.02 17.71 13.46
C LEU A 96 19.21 18.92 12.53
N LEU A 97 20.24 19.73 12.77
CA LEU A 97 20.55 20.93 11.98
C LEU A 97 20.64 20.65 10.47
N ASP A 98 21.19 19.50 10.08
CA ASP A 98 21.39 19.10 8.69
C ASP A 98 20.49 17.95 8.25
N SER A 99 19.47 17.56 9.03
CA SER A 99 18.67 16.37 8.76
C SER A 99 17.18 16.58 9.06
N SER A 100 16.31 16.20 8.11
CA SER A 100 14.86 16.36 8.22
C SER A 100 14.11 15.21 7.55
N TYR A 101 12.87 14.98 7.99
CA TYR A 101 11.91 14.13 7.30
C TYR A 101 10.95 14.99 6.49
N TRP A 102 10.61 14.52 5.30
CA TRP A 102 9.62 15.08 4.39
C TRP A 102 8.67 13.95 3.99
N ASN A 103 7.53 13.88 4.65
CA ASN A 103 6.57 12.81 4.45
C ASN A 103 5.49 13.25 3.47
N LEU A 104 5.16 12.39 2.51
CA LEU A 104 3.92 12.50 1.76
C LEU A 104 2.86 11.67 2.47
N GLU A 105 1.79 12.32 2.88
CA GLU A 105 0.68 11.66 3.55
C GLU A 105 -0.55 11.63 2.65
N ILE A 106 -1.20 10.48 2.60
CA ILE A 106 -2.40 10.23 1.78
C ILE A 106 -3.46 9.63 2.69
N SER A 107 -4.42 10.47 3.09
CA SER A 107 -5.54 10.04 3.92
C SER A 107 -6.58 9.26 3.11
N ASN A 108 -7.36 8.41 3.80
CA ASN A 108 -8.46 7.65 3.23
C ASN A 108 -8.08 6.95 1.92
N LEU A 109 -7.11 6.05 1.99
CA LEU A 109 -6.52 5.38 0.83
C LEU A 109 -7.58 4.73 -0.07
N LYS A 110 -7.38 4.90 -1.38
CA LYS A 110 -8.16 4.29 -2.45
C LYS A 110 -7.28 3.37 -3.27
N LEU A 111 -7.89 2.43 -4.00
CA LEU A 111 -7.15 1.55 -4.93
C LEU A 111 -6.37 2.32 -6.00
N SER A 112 -6.85 3.50 -6.40
CA SER A 112 -6.17 4.38 -7.37
C SER A 112 -4.89 5.02 -6.82
N ASP A 113 -4.68 4.98 -5.51
CA ASP A 113 -3.48 5.52 -4.87
C ASP A 113 -2.31 4.53 -4.94
N GLU A 114 -2.57 3.25 -5.21
CA GLU A 114 -1.54 2.25 -5.51
C GLU A 114 -0.65 2.72 -6.67
N GLY A 115 0.66 2.53 -6.52
CA GLY A 115 1.61 2.94 -7.54
C GLY A 115 3.00 3.21 -7.01
N ILE A 116 3.83 3.78 -7.88
CA ILE A 116 5.22 4.15 -7.58
C ILE A 116 5.26 5.65 -7.30
N TYR A 117 5.78 5.99 -6.13
CA TYR A 117 6.04 7.36 -5.71
C TYR A 117 7.55 7.62 -5.70
N GLU A 118 7.96 8.80 -6.13
CA GLU A 118 9.36 9.21 -6.12
C GLU A 118 9.53 10.40 -5.17
N CYS A 119 10.47 10.28 -4.23
CA CYS A 119 11.00 11.43 -3.51
C CYS A 119 12.26 11.90 -4.23
N LYS A 120 12.28 13.14 -4.70
CA LYS A 120 13.36 13.70 -5.50
C LYS A 120 13.83 15.03 -4.97
N ILE A 121 15.14 15.24 -5.02
CA ILE A 121 15.78 16.55 -4.81
C ILE A 121 16.58 16.85 -6.07
N SER A 122 16.29 17.96 -6.74
CA SER A 122 16.96 18.35 -7.98
C SER A 122 17.35 19.82 -7.98
N ASN A 123 18.53 20.11 -8.55
CA ASN A 123 18.98 21.47 -8.86
C ASN A 123 19.78 21.44 -10.17
N ARG A 124 20.23 22.61 -10.65
CA ARG A 124 21.06 22.78 -11.86
C ARG A 124 22.32 21.91 -11.88
N ARG A 125 22.82 21.48 -10.72
CA ARG A 125 24.04 20.67 -10.58
C ARG A 125 23.80 19.16 -10.60
N GLY A 126 22.55 18.70 -10.46
CA GLY A 126 22.23 17.28 -10.40
C GLY A 126 20.94 16.97 -9.65
N SER A 127 20.59 15.69 -9.57
CA SER A 127 19.44 15.20 -8.84
C SER A 127 19.71 13.88 -8.14
N VAL A 128 19.10 13.70 -6.98
CA VAL A 128 18.99 12.41 -6.27
C VAL A 128 17.52 12.08 -6.09
N SER A 129 17.16 10.81 -6.25
CA SER A 129 15.82 10.34 -6.00
C SER A 129 15.78 8.90 -5.48
N ILE A 130 14.68 8.55 -4.82
CA ILE A 130 14.35 7.19 -4.42
C ILE A 130 12.91 6.88 -4.79
N GLN A 131 12.62 5.59 -4.99
CA GLN A 131 11.26 5.12 -5.30
C GLN A 131 10.64 4.44 -4.08
N ILE A 132 9.33 4.55 -3.96
CA ILE A 132 8.54 3.90 -2.92
C ILE A 132 7.33 3.27 -3.60
N HIS A 133 7.13 1.98 -3.37
CA HIS A 133 6.01 1.23 -3.96
C HIS A 133 4.88 1.14 -2.92
N LEU A 134 3.77 1.83 -3.17
CA LEU A 134 2.58 1.74 -2.33
C LEU A 134 1.62 0.70 -2.92
N GLN A 135 1.30 -0.33 -2.14
CA GLN A 135 0.30 -1.34 -2.45
C GLN A 135 -0.92 -1.14 -1.55
N VAL A 136 -2.12 -1.06 -2.15
CA VAL A 136 -3.38 -0.86 -1.43
C VAL A 136 -4.23 -2.12 -1.47
N GLN A 137 -4.50 -2.70 -0.30
CA GLN A 137 -5.26 -3.94 -0.13
C GLN A 137 -6.68 -3.69 0.34
N ILE A 138 -7.53 -4.69 0.10
CA ILE A 138 -8.93 -4.67 0.53
C ILE A 138 -9.06 -5.75 1.61
N PRO A 139 -9.44 -5.39 2.84
CA PRO A 139 -9.73 -6.36 3.87
C PRO A 139 -10.86 -7.28 3.40
N MET A 140 -10.56 -8.56 3.22
CA MET A 140 -11.50 -9.57 2.73
C MET A 140 -11.30 -10.89 3.47
N THR A 141 -12.40 -11.50 3.90
CA THR A 141 -12.41 -12.79 4.60
C THR A 141 -13.38 -13.76 3.94
N ILE A 142 -13.05 -15.05 3.99
CA ILE A 142 -13.96 -16.14 3.64
C ILE A 142 -14.12 -17.07 4.84
N LYS A 143 -15.35 -17.44 5.20
CA LYS A 143 -15.65 -18.31 6.34
C LYS A 143 -16.71 -19.36 5.98
N PRO A 144 -16.56 -20.61 6.44
CA PRO A 144 -15.31 -21.20 6.96
C PRO A 144 -14.22 -21.29 5.87
N SER A 145 -12.95 -21.32 6.26
CA SER A 145 -11.82 -21.49 5.32
C SER A 145 -11.59 -22.96 4.93
N ARG A 146 -12.08 -23.90 5.74
CA ARG A 146 -12.07 -25.34 5.46
C ARG A 146 -13.30 -25.99 6.08
N LEU A 147 -13.95 -26.87 5.33
CA LEU A 147 -15.16 -27.55 5.77
C LEU A 147 -15.17 -29.02 5.31
N TYR A 148 -15.62 -29.90 6.21
CA TYR A 148 -15.88 -31.31 5.93
C TYR A 148 -17.37 -31.56 6.16
N VAL A 149 -18.06 -32.13 5.18
CA VAL A 149 -19.49 -32.44 5.26
C VAL A 149 -19.80 -33.80 4.64
N GLU A 150 -20.89 -34.41 5.10
CA GLU A 150 -21.41 -35.63 4.49
C GLU A 150 -22.22 -35.31 3.22
N PRO A 151 -22.27 -36.23 2.23
CA PRO A 151 -23.15 -36.08 1.07
C PRO A 151 -24.60 -35.83 1.48
N GLY A 152 -25.25 -34.88 0.81
CA GLY A 152 -26.61 -34.42 1.12
C GLY A 152 -26.69 -33.25 2.10
N SER A 153 -25.62 -32.92 2.83
CA SER A 153 -25.60 -31.79 3.76
C SER A 153 -25.73 -30.43 3.06
N SER A 154 -26.26 -29.43 3.77
CA SER A 154 -26.21 -28.04 3.33
C SER A 154 -24.87 -27.39 3.71
N VAL A 155 -24.24 -26.69 2.76
CA VAL A 155 -22.99 -25.94 2.95
C VAL A 155 -23.23 -24.46 2.72
N GLU A 156 -22.64 -23.62 3.56
CA GLU A 156 -22.68 -22.17 3.48
C GLU A 156 -21.26 -21.62 3.58
N LEU A 157 -20.85 -20.83 2.58
CA LEU A 157 -19.62 -20.05 2.60
C LEU A 157 -19.94 -18.57 2.54
N ASP A 158 -19.35 -17.81 3.45
CA ASP A 158 -19.51 -16.38 3.56
C ASP A 158 -18.22 -15.68 3.13
N CYS A 159 -18.27 -14.92 2.04
CA CYS A 159 -17.22 -13.98 1.65
C CYS A 159 -17.62 -12.57 2.07
N THR A 160 -16.78 -11.92 2.86
CA THR A 160 -17.05 -10.58 3.42
C THR A 160 -15.91 -9.64 3.06
N ILE A 161 -16.26 -8.48 2.51
CA ILE A 161 -15.37 -7.36 2.19
C ILE A 161 -15.70 -6.23 3.16
N TYR A 162 -14.69 -5.65 3.78
CA TYR A 162 -14.83 -4.54 4.72
C TYR A 162 -14.41 -3.21 4.07
N ASN A 163 -14.96 -2.10 4.56
CA ASN A 163 -14.70 -0.73 4.14
C ASN A 163 -15.06 -0.41 2.66
N ILE A 164 -15.82 -1.28 1.98
CA ILE A 164 -16.33 -1.08 0.62
C ILE A 164 -17.79 -1.55 0.52
N ASN A 165 -18.63 -0.73 -0.11
CA ASN A 165 -19.93 -1.13 -0.64
C ASN A 165 -19.79 -1.52 -2.12
N THR A 166 -19.97 -2.80 -2.44
CA THR A 166 -19.83 -3.35 -3.79
C THR A 166 -20.77 -4.54 -4.02
N SER A 167 -21.21 -4.69 -5.27
CA SER A 167 -22.01 -5.78 -5.81
C SER A 167 -21.21 -6.66 -6.80
N SER A 168 -19.88 -6.64 -6.72
CA SER A 168 -19.01 -7.27 -7.73
C SER A 168 -18.17 -8.41 -7.17
N ILE A 169 -18.68 -9.12 -6.16
CA ILE A 169 -18.00 -10.28 -5.57
C ILE A 169 -18.29 -11.50 -6.45
N THR A 170 -17.25 -12.09 -7.03
CA THR A 170 -17.38 -13.25 -7.92
C THR A 170 -16.87 -14.52 -7.24
N TRP A 171 -17.47 -15.67 -7.58
CA TRP A 171 -17.06 -16.97 -7.06
C TRP A 171 -16.51 -17.85 -8.17
N HIS A 172 -15.44 -18.59 -7.85
CA HIS A 172 -14.79 -19.54 -8.74
C HIS A 172 -14.59 -20.87 -8.03
N PHE A 173 -14.88 -21.96 -8.73
CA PHE A 173 -14.68 -23.31 -8.22
C PHE A 173 -13.51 -23.99 -8.94
N SER A 174 -12.62 -24.61 -8.17
CA SER A 174 -11.56 -25.49 -8.67
C SER A 174 -11.70 -26.86 -8.02
N SER A 175 -12.07 -27.87 -8.80
CA SER A 175 -12.19 -29.26 -8.34
C SER A 175 -10.85 -29.81 -7.84
N LEU A 176 -10.89 -30.71 -6.84
CA LEU A 176 -9.73 -31.50 -6.43
C LEU A 176 -9.48 -32.70 -7.36
N ASN A 177 -10.53 -33.21 -8.01
CA ASN A 177 -10.46 -34.30 -8.97
C ASN A 177 -10.84 -33.76 -10.35
N HIS A 178 -9.84 -33.57 -11.21
CA HIS A 178 -9.98 -33.01 -12.58
C HIS A 178 -10.89 -33.84 -13.51
N THR A 179 -11.39 -35.00 -13.07
CA THR A 179 -12.18 -35.95 -13.86
C THR A 179 -13.68 -35.63 -13.93
N HIS A 180 -14.22 -34.81 -13.02
CA HIS A 180 -15.64 -34.45 -13.01
C HIS A 180 -15.87 -33.07 -13.63
N LYS A 181 -16.03 -33.04 -14.96
CA LYS A 181 -16.35 -31.85 -15.77
C LYS A 181 -17.87 -31.66 -15.98
N TYR A 182 -18.71 -32.15 -15.06
CA TYR A 182 -20.18 -32.21 -15.24
C TYR A 182 -20.93 -31.32 -14.26
N ASN A 183 -21.83 -30.49 -14.81
CA ASN A 183 -22.82 -29.57 -14.22
C ASN A 183 -22.52 -29.00 -12.83
N ILE A 184 -21.94 -27.80 -12.88
CA ILE A 184 -21.48 -26.99 -11.74
C ILE A 184 -22.63 -26.24 -11.04
N TYR A 185 -23.88 -26.32 -11.53
CA TYR A 185 -25.00 -25.44 -11.13
C TYR A 185 -25.81 -25.89 -9.90
N HIS A 186 -25.27 -26.71 -9.01
CA HIS A 186 -25.99 -27.17 -7.81
C HIS A 186 -25.75 -26.27 -6.58
N TYR A 187 -25.26 -25.05 -6.80
CA TYR A 187 -25.09 -24.04 -5.77
C TYR A 187 -25.81 -22.76 -6.15
N ASP A 188 -26.30 -22.06 -5.13
CA ASP A 188 -26.90 -20.76 -5.22
C ASP A 188 -25.91 -19.72 -4.67
N ILE A 189 -25.77 -18.57 -5.33
CA ILE A 189 -25.03 -17.42 -4.81
C ILE A 189 -26.04 -16.33 -4.47
N TYR A 190 -26.00 -15.87 -3.22
CA TYR A 190 -26.81 -14.77 -2.74
C TYR A 190 -25.91 -13.63 -2.28
N GLU A 191 -26.13 -12.44 -2.83
CA GLU A 191 -25.51 -11.23 -2.32
C GLU A 191 -26.32 -10.71 -1.14
N LYS A 192 -25.68 -10.54 0.02
CA LYS A 192 -26.27 -9.95 1.21
C LYS A 192 -25.61 -8.61 1.47
N TYR A 193 -26.31 -7.54 1.12
CA TYR A 193 -25.89 -6.19 1.44
C TYR A 193 -26.21 -5.90 2.91
N HIS A 194 -25.19 -5.61 3.70
CA HIS A 194 -25.40 -5.08 5.05
C HIS A 194 -25.11 -3.59 5.01
N ASN A 195 -26.15 -2.78 4.82
CA ASN A 195 -26.05 -1.33 4.63
C ASN A 195 -25.43 -0.59 5.84
N GLU A 196 -25.28 -1.25 6.98
CA GLU A 196 -24.96 -0.58 8.25
C GLU A 196 -23.46 -0.30 8.48
N LYS A 197 -22.51 -0.82 7.68
CA LYS A 197 -21.06 -0.73 8.00
C LYS A 197 -20.03 -0.65 6.86
N ASN A 198 -20.35 -0.17 5.65
CA ASN A 198 -19.43 -0.29 4.49
C ASN A 198 -18.93 -1.75 4.30
N ILE A 199 -19.82 -2.73 4.53
CA ILE A 199 -19.50 -4.17 4.48
C ILE A 199 -20.33 -4.79 3.36
N SER A 200 -19.65 -5.45 2.43
CA SER A 200 -20.29 -6.22 1.37
C SER A 200 -20.11 -7.71 1.62
N LYS A 201 -21.21 -8.46 1.65
CA LYS A 201 -21.20 -9.91 1.89
C LYS A 201 -21.78 -10.65 0.69
N SER A 202 -21.10 -11.70 0.26
CA SER A 202 -21.59 -12.66 -0.73
C SER A 202 -21.57 -14.05 -0.12
N GLN A 203 -22.68 -14.77 -0.25
CA GLN A 203 -22.90 -16.06 0.35
C GLN A 203 -23.09 -17.11 -0.74
N LEU A 204 -22.32 -18.19 -0.65
CA LEU A 204 -22.46 -19.36 -1.51
C LEU A 204 -23.12 -20.48 -0.72
N ILE A 205 -24.22 -21.04 -1.25
CA ILE A 205 -25.00 -22.09 -0.61
C ILE A 205 -25.07 -23.32 -1.50
N ILE A 206 -24.69 -24.48 -0.97
CA ILE A 206 -24.86 -25.79 -1.62
C ILE A 206 -25.88 -26.55 -0.78
N ARG A 207 -27.12 -26.68 -1.23
CA ARG A 207 -28.21 -27.27 -0.42
C ARG A 207 -28.07 -28.79 -0.21
N HIS A 208 -27.60 -29.48 -1.25
CA HIS A 208 -27.40 -30.93 -1.25
C HIS A 208 -25.97 -31.26 -1.70
N ALA A 209 -25.01 -31.17 -0.78
CA ALA A 209 -23.60 -31.37 -1.08
C ALA A 209 -23.34 -32.77 -1.70
N GLN A 210 -22.39 -32.85 -2.63
CA GLN A 210 -22.07 -34.08 -3.35
C GLN A 210 -20.55 -34.21 -3.45
N PRO A 211 -19.98 -35.42 -3.62
CA PRO A 211 -18.54 -35.60 -3.70
C PRO A 211 -17.83 -34.69 -4.70
N TYR A 212 -18.48 -34.36 -5.83
CA TYR A 212 -17.94 -33.46 -6.85
C TYR A 212 -17.94 -31.96 -6.47
N HIS A 213 -18.63 -31.56 -5.40
CA HIS A 213 -18.49 -30.22 -4.81
C HIS A 213 -17.21 -30.08 -3.96
N SER A 214 -16.47 -31.17 -3.76
CA SER A 214 -15.18 -31.16 -3.08
C SER A 214 -14.14 -30.41 -3.93
N GLY A 215 -13.61 -29.33 -3.38
CA GLY A 215 -12.77 -28.43 -4.15
C GLY A 215 -12.38 -27.18 -3.40
N LEU A 216 -11.68 -26.31 -4.13
CA LEU A 216 -11.31 -24.98 -3.69
C LEU A 216 -12.31 -23.98 -4.25
N TRP A 217 -13.11 -23.39 -3.37
CA TRP A 217 -14.04 -22.32 -3.67
C TRP A 217 -13.39 -20.99 -3.37
N THR A 218 -13.29 -20.11 -4.37
CA THR A 218 -12.56 -18.85 -4.28
C THR A 218 -13.50 -17.70 -4.55
N CYS A 219 -13.68 -16.81 -3.57
CA CYS A 219 -14.29 -15.52 -3.82
C CYS A 219 -13.23 -14.49 -4.24
N THR A 220 -13.56 -13.68 -5.23
CA THR A 220 -12.70 -12.68 -5.85
C THR A 220 -13.40 -11.33 -5.89
N TYR A 221 -12.60 -10.29 -5.67
CA TYR A 221 -13.03 -8.91 -5.88
C TYR A 221 -11.83 -8.08 -6.33
N LYS A 222 -11.95 -7.46 -7.51
CA LYS A 222 -10.81 -6.84 -8.20
C LYS A 222 -9.64 -7.84 -8.26
N ARG A 223 -8.44 -7.44 -7.81
CA ARG A 223 -7.24 -8.28 -7.77
C ARG A 223 -7.12 -9.17 -6.51
N GLN A 224 -8.06 -9.07 -5.57
CA GLN A 224 -8.00 -9.79 -4.30
C GLN A 224 -8.79 -11.10 -4.38
N ARG A 225 -8.27 -12.15 -3.73
CA ARG A 225 -8.86 -13.50 -3.72
C ARG A 225 -8.77 -14.14 -2.34
N ARG A 226 -9.84 -14.82 -1.92
CA ARG A 226 -9.89 -15.65 -0.71
C ARG A 226 -10.52 -16.98 -1.04
N SER A 227 -9.93 -18.05 -0.53
CA SER A 227 -10.36 -19.41 -0.87
C SER A 227 -10.73 -20.22 0.37
N ALA A 228 -11.75 -21.05 0.23
CA ALA A 228 -12.19 -22.03 1.19
C ALA A 228 -12.13 -23.42 0.56
N LYS A 229 -11.71 -24.43 1.34
CA LYS A 229 -11.62 -25.81 0.88
C LYS A 229 -12.78 -26.63 1.43
N ILE A 230 -13.56 -27.24 0.55
CA ILE A 230 -14.69 -28.11 0.92
C ILE A 230 -14.31 -29.56 0.61
N PHE A 231 -14.62 -30.45 1.54
CA PHE A 231 -14.55 -31.90 1.37
C PHE A 231 -15.93 -32.50 1.63
N VAL A 232 -16.47 -33.22 0.65
CA VAL A 232 -17.74 -33.92 0.73
C VAL A 232 -17.47 -35.41 0.66
N GLU A 233 -17.39 -36.04 1.82
CA GLU A 233 -17.05 -37.46 1.95
C GLU A 233 -18.03 -38.11 2.92
N LYS A 234 -18.42 -39.36 2.68
CA LYS A 234 -19.19 -40.10 3.69
C LYS A 234 -18.35 -40.16 4.95
N GLY A 235 -18.92 -39.79 6.10
CA GLY A 235 -18.24 -39.91 7.37
C GLY A 235 -17.60 -41.30 7.46
N LEU A 236 -16.27 -41.34 7.53
CA LEU A 236 -15.61 -42.50 8.09
C LEU A 236 -16.17 -42.57 9.49
N LEU A 237 -17.12 -43.50 9.73
CA LEU A 237 -17.42 -43.99 11.06
C LEU A 237 -16.08 -44.05 11.76
N ARG A 238 -15.88 -43.21 12.77
CA ARG A 238 -14.77 -43.34 13.71
C ARG A 238 -14.87 -44.78 14.18
N LYS A 239 -14.08 -45.67 13.58
CA LYS A 239 -13.82 -47.00 14.12
C LYS A 239 -12.98 -46.73 15.35
N THR A 240 -13.64 -46.34 16.43
CA THR A 240 -13.13 -46.53 17.79
C THR A 240 -12.93 -48.02 17.93
N ARG A 241 -11.67 -48.43 17.84
CA ARG A 241 -11.20 -49.76 18.19
C ARG A 241 -10.62 -49.70 19.59
#